data_AF-A0A833GNW8-F1
#
_entry.id   AF-A0A833GNW8-F1
#
_cell.length_a   1.000
_cell.length_b   1.000
_cell.length_c   1.000
_cell.angle_alpha   90.00
_cell.angle_beta   90.00
_cell.angle_gamma   90.00
#
_symmetry.space_group_name_H-M   'P 1'
#
loop_
_entity.id
_entity.type
_entity.pdbx_description
1 polymer ?
#
loop_
_entity_poly.entity_id
_entity_poly.type
_entity_poly.pdbx_seq_one_letter_code
_entity_poly.pdbx_strand_id
1 'polypeptide(L)'
;MSISKNVHAAVEASRAAADFSISEDLGTLRVSGVLPRVALDAWQAVRDEEDSWLSIVCIDSSQDYIEPRDAQVDERVRLTASFTPVVGCAHIFTPEGWRSFLWNENAVNSTGKVRLAFESDSFITRKFTVEPWLCDPKADSYIVNATSVVTAGPRRYVRCQSKDYMAPSQIEPWIAVQKPVHEGEGWDVWYTVASIMTARCLPNELFVENNDLYVALSGQPPRRIIFDSTAEFTAFQILQEAATWIYLEGTDSEIRHTFLSAELSREWPVEASFCDGLQARLASALESARLLYKAHLRAGSKDTLKSLADLRKTLADDVQKLLQQTRDLSSGVWRDVAVAIGVMAIRFALDSARSATASPAFLLIYIMAALYIGISYLITIKTNDNFINLINDSRKAWRSKLFGFLDDQDYITLAEKPFLDGIAAYRSAQKSCTIIVIIVVTSLVLSIIIEAEFFPMDVIISSISDLIVIFRMRFYLFIIPYV
;
A
#
# COMPACT_ATOMS: atom_id res chain seq x y z
N MET A 1 -20.59 -48.04 -3.83
CA MET A 1 -20.37 -46.63 -4.23
C MET A 1 -20.85 -45.75 -3.09
N SER A 2 -20.43 -44.50 -2.99
CA SER A 2 -21.03 -43.57 -2.02
C SER A 2 -22.48 -43.27 -2.43
N ILE A 3 -23.37 -43.00 -1.46
CA ILE A 3 -24.77 -42.62 -1.72
C ILE A 3 -24.85 -41.44 -2.69
N SER A 4 -23.93 -40.47 -2.57
CA SER A 4 -23.81 -39.34 -3.49
C SER A 4 -23.60 -39.75 -4.96
N LYS A 5 -22.76 -40.74 -5.21
CA LYS A 5 -22.53 -41.29 -6.56
C LYS A 5 -23.74 -42.07 -7.06
N ASN A 6 -24.46 -42.75 -6.17
CA ASN A 6 -25.71 -43.43 -6.53
C ASN A 6 -26.80 -42.44 -6.93
N VAL A 7 -26.93 -41.30 -6.22
CA VAL A 7 -27.84 -40.20 -6.61
C VAL A 7 -27.47 -39.66 -7.99
N HIS A 8 -26.18 -39.37 -8.23
CA HIS A 8 -25.72 -38.91 -9.53
C HIS A 8 -26.02 -39.95 -10.63
N ALA A 9 -25.74 -41.24 -10.40
CA ALA A 9 -26.05 -42.30 -11.35
C ALA A 9 -27.56 -42.42 -11.65
N ALA A 10 -28.43 -42.20 -10.67
CA ALA A 10 -29.88 -42.17 -10.85
C ALA A 10 -30.34 -40.97 -11.70
N VAL A 11 -29.69 -39.82 -11.55
CA VAL A 11 -29.88 -38.67 -12.46
C VAL A 11 -29.44 -39.02 -13.88
N GLU A 12 -28.26 -39.60 -14.06
CA GLU A 12 -27.76 -39.97 -15.39
C GLU A 12 -28.71 -40.96 -16.10
N ALA A 13 -29.25 -41.94 -15.37
CA ALA A 13 -30.27 -42.84 -15.89
C ALA A 13 -31.58 -42.13 -16.28
N SER A 14 -31.88 -40.99 -15.65
CA SER A 14 -33.08 -40.18 -15.92
C SER A 14 -32.95 -39.29 -17.16
N ARG A 15 -31.73 -39.00 -17.65
CA ARG A 15 -31.52 -38.03 -18.75
C ARG A 15 -32.16 -38.40 -20.08
N ALA A 16 -32.35 -39.70 -20.34
CA ALA A 16 -32.99 -40.20 -21.55
C ALA A 16 -34.54 -40.11 -21.51
N ALA A 17 -35.11 -39.64 -20.41
CA ALA A 17 -36.56 -39.52 -20.23
C ALA A 17 -37.19 -38.45 -21.13
N ALA A 18 -38.43 -38.68 -21.56
CA ALA A 18 -39.22 -37.64 -22.21
C ALA A 18 -39.59 -36.55 -21.19
N ASP A 19 -39.62 -35.29 -21.64
CA ASP A 19 -39.86 -34.09 -20.81
C ASP A 19 -38.94 -33.99 -19.58
N PHE A 20 -37.71 -34.51 -19.70
CA PHE A 20 -36.71 -34.44 -18.65
C PHE A 20 -36.40 -32.97 -18.29
N SER A 21 -36.49 -32.67 -17.00
CA SER A 21 -36.14 -31.38 -16.42
C SER A 21 -35.43 -31.60 -15.10
N ILE A 22 -34.32 -30.89 -14.92
CA ILE A 22 -33.49 -30.92 -13.73
C ILE A 22 -33.25 -29.51 -13.21
N SER A 23 -33.29 -29.37 -11.89
CA SER A 23 -32.87 -28.16 -11.18
C SER A 23 -32.25 -28.56 -9.86
N GLU A 24 -31.10 -27.98 -9.52
CA GLU A 24 -30.40 -28.24 -8.27
C GLU A 24 -30.01 -26.91 -7.62
N ASP A 25 -30.43 -26.77 -6.36
CA ASP A 25 -30.10 -25.68 -5.46
C ASP A 25 -29.31 -26.24 -4.25
N LEU A 26 -28.71 -25.36 -3.45
CA LEU A 26 -28.00 -25.77 -2.23
C LEU A 26 -28.96 -26.48 -1.25
N GLY A 27 -28.84 -27.81 -1.14
CA GLY A 27 -29.66 -28.65 -0.26
C GLY A 27 -30.86 -29.31 -0.94
N THR A 28 -31.10 -29.08 -2.24
CA THR A 28 -32.25 -29.69 -2.94
C THR A 28 -31.95 -29.95 -4.41
N LEU A 29 -32.15 -31.18 -4.84
CA LEU A 29 -32.14 -31.60 -6.24
C LEU A 29 -33.56 -32.01 -6.65
N ARG A 30 -34.04 -31.50 -7.78
CA ARG A 30 -35.34 -31.85 -8.37
C ARG A 30 -35.13 -32.40 -9.77
N VAL A 31 -35.74 -33.54 -10.02
CA VAL A 31 -35.79 -34.21 -11.32
C VAL A 31 -37.24 -34.46 -11.68
N SER A 32 -37.64 -34.19 -12.91
CA SER A 32 -38.97 -34.53 -13.40
C SER A 32 -38.94 -35.00 -14.84
N GLY A 33 -39.90 -35.84 -15.22
CA GLY A 33 -40.01 -36.39 -16.57
C GLY A 33 -40.77 -37.71 -16.57
N VAL A 34 -40.91 -38.31 -17.75
CA VAL A 34 -41.44 -39.68 -17.95
C VAL A 34 -40.26 -40.64 -17.84
N LEU A 35 -39.97 -41.07 -16.62
CA LEU A 35 -38.72 -41.75 -16.29
C LEU A 35 -38.76 -43.24 -16.72
N PRO A 36 -37.71 -43.75 -17.39
CA PRO A 36 -37.64 -45.16 -17.73
C PRO A 36 -37.52 -46.01 -16.46
N ARG A 37 -37.92 -47.29 -16.53
CA ARG A 37 -37.86 -48.23 -15.40
C ARG A 37 -36.46 -48.28 -14.76
N VAL A 38 -35.40 -48.23 -15.56
CA VAL A 38 -34.00 -48.21 -15.09
C VAL A 38 -33.72 -47.00 -14.18
N ALA A 39 -34.26 -45.83 -14.49
CA ALA A 39 -34.10 -44.63 -13.65
C ALA A 39 -34.89 -44.76 -12.35
N LEU A 40 -36.14 -45.23 -12.43
CA LEU A 40 -37.00 -45.45 -11.27
C LEU A 40 -36.39 -46.46 -10.29
N ASP A 41 -35.83 -47.56 -10.80
CA ASP A 41 -35.15 -48.57 -9.99
C ASP A 41 -33.87 -48.00 -9.33
N ALA A 42 -33.13 -47.15 -10.04
CA ALA A 42 -31.95 -46.47 -9.48
C ALA A 42 -32.33 -45.49 -8.35
N TRP A 43 -33.40 -44.70 -8.54
CA TRP A 43 -33.94 -43.82 -7.51
C TRP A 43 -34.51 -44.58 -6.31
N GLN A 44 -35.12 -45.74 -6.55
CA GLN A 44 -35.55 -46.63 -5.47
C GLN A 44 -34.36 -47.14 -4.67
N ALA A 45 -33.27 -47.57 -5.32
CA ALA A 45 -32.08 -48.04 -4.64
C ALA A 45 -31.47 -46.94 -3.74
N VAL A 46 -31.42 -45.68 -4.22
CA VAL A 46 -30.98 -44.53 -3.42
C VAL A 46 -31.89 -44.31 -2.20
N ARG A 47 -33.21 -44.45 -2.37
CA ARG A 47 -34.18 -44.31 -1.29
C ARG A 47 -34.05 -45.44 -0.26
N ASP A 48 -33.85 -46.67 -0.72
CA ASP A 48 -33.72 -47.87 0.12
C ASP A 48 -32.41 -47.85 0.94
N GLU A 49 -31.36 -47.17 0.46
CA GLU A 49 -30.11 -46.91 1.20
C GLU A 49 -30.26 -45.86 2.32
N GLU A 50 -31.50 -45.42 2.61
CA GLU A 50 -31.95 -44.45 3.62
C GLU A 50 -30.88 -43.98 4.63
N ASP A 51 -30.51 -42.70 4.55
CA ASP A 51 -29.58 -42.05 5.48
C ASP A 51 -30.20 -40.79 6.09
N SER A 52 -29.83 -40.50 7.32
CA SER A 52 -30.29 -39.36 8.12
C SER A 52 -30.12 -38.00 7.45
N TRP A 53 -29.20 -37.87 6.50
CA TRP A 53 -28.89 -36.59 5.83
C TRP A 53 -29.56 -36.42 4.47
N LEU A 54 -30.19 -37.45 3.90
CA LEU A 54 -30.78 -37.46 2.55
C LEU A 54 -32.20 -38.02 2.57
N SER A 55 -33.17 -37.26 2.05
CA SER A 55 -34.55 -37.71 1.89
C SER A 55 -34.98 -37.65 0.42
N ILE A 56 -35.56 -38.74 -0.09
CA ILE A 56 -36.08 -38.82 -1.45
C ILE A 56 -37.60 -38.83 -1.42
N VAL A 57 -38.21 -37.90 -2.13
CA VAL A 57 -39.67 -37.77 -2.30
C VAL A 57 -40.01 -37.95 -3.77
N CYS A 58 -40.94 -38.87 -4.07
CA CYS A 58 -41.48 -39.05 -5.42
C CYS A 58 -42.96 -38.67 -5.43
N ILE A 59 -43.35 -37.86 -6.42
CA ILE A 59 -44.72 -37.41 -6.64
C ILE A 59 -45.11 -37.79 -8.06
N ASP A 60 -46.28 -38.40 -8.21
CA ASP A 60 -46.84 -38.80 -9.51
C ASP A 60 -47.57 -37.65 -10.23
N SER A 61 -48.26 -37.94 -11.33
CA SER A 61 -49.04 -36.93 -12.07
C SER A 61 -50.31 -36.50 -11.32
N SER A 62 -50.81 -37.35 -10.42
CA SER A 62 -51.98 -37.12 -9.56
C SER A 62 -51.67 -36.27 -8.32
N GLN A 63 -50.39 -35.93 -8.09
CA GLN A 63 -49.87 -35.27 -6.88
C GLN A 63 -49.82 -36.16 -5.63
N ASP A 64 -49.85 -37.48 -5.82
CA ASP A 64 -49.73 -38.45 -4.72
C ASP A 64 -48.27 -38.78 -4.44
N TYR A 65 -47.97 -38.98 -3.14
CA TYR A 65 -46.65 -39.42 -2.70
C TYR A 65 -46.52 -40.92 -2.92
N ILE A 66 -45.62 -41.30 -3.82
CA ILE A 66 -45.40 -42.70 -4.18
C ILE A 66 -43.96 -43.13 -3.90
N GLU A 67 -43.69 -44.42 -3.98
CA GLU A 67 -42.32 -44.91 -4.13
C GLU A 67 -41.90 -44.86 -5.60
N PRO A 68 -40.62 -44.58 -5.91
CA PRO A 68 -40.12 -44.64 -7.28
C PRO A 68 -40.45 -45.96 -8.00
N ARG A 69 -40.42 -47.10 -7.30
CA ARG A 69 -40.77 -48.41 -7.87
C ARG A 69 -42.23 -48.52 -8.32
N ASP A 70 -43.14 -47.80 -7.67
CA ASP A 70 -44.59 -47.88 -7.90
C ASP A 70 -45.04 -46.96 -9.05
N ALA A 71 -44.17 -46.06 -9.51
CA ALA A 71 -44.44 -45.20 -10.65
C ALA A 71 -44.68 -46.01 -11.94
N GLN A 72 -45.66 -45.57 -12.73
CA GLN A 72 -45.88 -46.07 -14.08
C GLN A 72 -44.86 -45.46 -15.05
N VAL A 73 -44.38 -46.26 -16.01
CA VAL A 73 -43.26 -45.89 -16.90
C VAL A 73 -43.67 -44.83 -17.94
N ASP A 74 -44.96 -44.73 -18.23
CA ASP A 74 -45.58 -43.76 -19.14
C ASP A 74 -46.12 -42.52 -18.42
N GLU A 75 -45.96 -42.45 -17.09
CA GLU A 75 -46.41 -41.34 -16.28
C GLU A 75 -45.27 -40.36 -15.98
N ARG A 76 -45.61 -39.07 -15.96
CA ARG A 76 -44.68 -38.03 -15.54
C ARG A 76 -44.58 -38.03 -14.01
N VAL A 77 -43.36 -38.20 -13.51
CA VAL A 77 -43.06 -38.12 -12.08
C VAL A 77 -42.17 -36.92 -11.75
N ARG A 78 -42.22 -36.49 -10.49
CA ARG A 78 -41.33 -35.49 -9.90
C ARG A 78 -40.62 -36.11 -8.69
N LEU A 79 -39.31 -36.20 -8.78
CA LEU A 79 -38.43 -36.63 -7.71
C LEU A 79 -37.75 -35.43 -7.09
N THR A 80 -37.73 -35.37 -5.77
CA THR A 80 -37.03 -34.35 -4.99
C THR A 80 -36.12 -35.03 -3.97
N ALA A 81 -34.82 -34.84 -4.13
CA ALA A 81 -33.81 -35.23 -3.17
C ALA A 81 -33.46 -34.00 -2.31
N SER A 82 -33.79 -34.05 -1.02
CA SER A 82 -33.45 -32.99 -0.07
C SER A 82 -32.34 -33.47 0.86
N PHE A 83 -31.34 -32.63 1.11
CA PHE A 83 -30.24 -32.96 1.99
C PHE A 83 -29.86 -31.79 2.88
N THR A 84 -29.23 -32.08 4.01
CA THR A 84 -28.85 -31.05 4.98
C THR A 84 -27.69 -30.20 4.45
N PRO A 85 -27.89 -28.89 4.20
CA PRO A 85 -26.81 -28.03 3.72
C PRO A 85 -25.79 -27.78 4.82
N VAL A 86 -24.51 -27.73 4.44
CA VAL A 86 -23.40 -27.45 5.36
C VAL A 86 -22.87 -26.04 5.10
N VAL A 87 -22.78 -25.23 6.15
CA VAL A 87 -22.31 -23.84 6.02
C VAL A 87 -20.88 -23.82 5.48
N GLY A 88 -20.69 -23.14 4.34
CA GLY A 88 -19.42 -22.96 3.62
C GLY A 88 -18.80 -24.22 3.01
N CYS A 89 -19.56 -25.32 2.97
CA CYS A 89 -19.26 -26.48 2.15
C CYS A 89 -20.45 -26.80 1.22
N ALA A 90 -20.30 -26.50 -0.07
CA ALA A 90 -21.32 -26.85 -1.06
C ALA A 90 -21.22 -28.34 -1.41
N HIS A 91 -22.35 -29.02 -1.50
CA HIS A 91 -22.44 -30.40 -1.96
C HIS A 91 -23.39 -30.42 -3.16
N ILE A 92 -22.94 -31.00 -4.27
CA ILE A 92 -23.61 -30.87 -5.56
C ILE A 92 -23.58 -32.24 -6.27
N PHE A 93 -24.75 -32.68 -6.71
CA PHE A 93 -24.92 -33.96 -7.38
C PHE A 93 -24.69 -33.89 -8.88
N THR A 94 -24.93 -32.73 -9.53
CA THR A 94 -24.93 -32.66 -11.00
C THR A 94 -24.13 -31.50 -11.60
N PRO A 95 -23.69 -31.63 -12.87
CA PRO A 95 -23.04 -30.55 -13.61
C PRO A 95 -23.92 -29.29 -13.76
N GLU A 96 -25.23 -29.44 -13.89
CA GLU A 96 -26.18 -28.32 -13.94
C GLU A 96 -26.26 -27.57 -12.61
N GLY A 97 -26.30 -28.29 -11.49
CA GLY A 97 -26.21 -27.70 -10.16
C GLY A 97 -24.89 -26.98 -9.96
N TRP A 98 -23.80 -27.55 -10.46
CA TRP A 98 -22.48 -26.92 -10.40
C TRP A 98 -22.43 -25.61 -11.19
N ARG A 99 -22.96 -25.62 -12.42
CA ARG A 99 -23.08 -24.40 -13.22
C ARG A 99 -23.93 -23.34 -12.53
N SER A 100 -25.10 -23.71 -12.01
CA SER A 100 -26.00 -22.80 -11.26
C SER A 100 -25.33 -22.22 -10.02
N PHE A 101 -24.59 -23.05 -9.27
CA PHE A 101 -23.80 -22.61 -8.12
C PHE A 101 -22.76 -21.56 -8.52
N LEU A 102 -22.01 -21.78 -9.60
CA LEU A 102 -20.98 -20.84 -10.05
C LEU A 102 -21.56 -19.48 -10.48
N TRP A 103 -22.76 -19.45 -11.03
CA TRP A 103 -23.43 -18.18 -11.35
C TRP A 103 -24.02 -17.47 -10.12
N ASN A 104 -24.12 -18.15 -8.98
CA ASN A 104 -24.59 -17.57 -7.72
C ASN A 104 -23.40 -17.00 -6.93
N GLU A 105 -23.17 -15.70 -7.10
CA GLU A 105 -22.07 -14.97 -6.44
C GLU A 105 -22.05 -15.11 -4.91
N ASN A 106 -23.22 -15.08 -4.26
CA ASN A 106 -23.30 -15.22 -2.80
C ASN A 106 -22.88 -16.62 -2.35
N ALA A 107 -23.31 -17.65 -3.07
CA ALA A 107 -22.93 -19.03 -2.78
C ALA A 107 -21.43 -19.24 -2.97
N VAL A 108 -20.86 -18.77 -4.08
CA VAL A 108 -19.43 -18.87 -4.39
C VAL A 108 -18.58 -18.16 -3.33
N ASN A 109 -18.95 -16.94 -2.96
CA ASN A 109 -18.16 -16.13 -2.03
C ASN A 109 -18.22 -16.61 -0.57
N SER A 110 -19.29 -17.33 -0.19
CA SER A 110 -19.47 -17.88 1.16
C SER A 110 -18.94 -19.32 1.30
N THR A 111 -18.49 -19.94 0.21
CA THR A 111 -18.04 -21.34 0.18
C THR A 111 -16.51 -21.43 0.19
N GLY A 112 -15.97 -22.28 1.08
CA GLY A 112 -14.55 -22.62 1.13
C GLY A 112 -14.22 -24.01 0.57
N LYS A 113 -15.23 -24.90 0.48
CA LYS A 113 -15.08 -26.24 -0.07
C LYS A 113 -16.30 -26.62 -0.91
N VAL A 114 -16.09 -27.27 -2.04
CA VAL A 114 -17.15 -27.80 -2.90
C VAL A 114 -16.92 -29.30 -3.06
N ARG A 115 -17.97 -30.08 -2.89
CA ARG A 115 -17.97 -31.53 -3.10
C ARG A 115 -18.89 -31.89 -4.25
N LEU A 116 -18.33 -32.51 -5.28
CA LEU A 116 -19.05 -32.89 -6.49
C LEU A 116 -19.22 -34.42 -6.54
N ALA A 117 -20.45 -34.91 -6.73
CA ALA A 117 -20.73 -36.35 -6.80
C ALA A 117 -20.20 -37.02 -8.09
N PHE A 118 -20.09 -36.24 -9.17
CA PHE A 118 -19.70 -36.69 -10.50
C PHE A 118 -18.20 -36.54 -10.78
N GLU A 119 -17.47 -35.86 -9.90
CA GLU A 119 -16.04 -35.61 -10.07
C GLU A 119 -15.20 -36.71 -9.40
N SER A 120 -14.06 -37.04 -10.01
CA SER A 120 -13.14 -38.07 -9.48
C SER A 120 -11.84 -37.48 -8.95
N ASP A 121 -11.39 -36.35 -9.50
CA ASP A 121 -10.15 -35.69 -9.09
C ASP A 121 -10.42 -34.34 -8.43
N SER A 122 -9.58 -33.96 -7.47
CA SER A 122 -9.67 -32.66 -6.80
C SER A 122 -8.93 -31.56 -7.55
N PHE A 123 -9.42 -30.34 -7.47
CA PHE A 123 -8.69 -29.14 -7.91
C PHE A 123 -8.86 -27.98 -6.92
N ILE A 124 -7.95 -27.00 -6.98
CA ILE A 124 -7.90 -25.90 -6.01
C ILE A 124 -7.96 -24.57 -6.74
N THR A 125 -8.87 -23.70 -6.31
CA THR A 125 -8.89 -22.28 -6.67
C THR A 125 -8.30 -21.44 -5.53
N ARG A 126 -8.06 -20.15 -5.76
CA ARG A 126 -7.61 -19.25 -4.69
C ARG A 126 -8.65 -19.10 -3.57
N LYS A 127 -9.94 -19.36 -3.85
CA LYS A 127 -11.03 -19.23 -2.87
C LYS A 127 -11.39 -20.55 -2.20
N PHE A 128 -11.59 -21.61 -2.98
CA PHE A 128 -12.16 -22.85 -2.51
C PHE A 128 -11.47 -24.07 -3.12
N THR A 129 -11.61 -25.20 -2.44
CA THR A 129 -11.17 -26.50 -2.93
C THR A 129 -12.35 -27.30 -3.45
N VAL A 130 -12.19 -27.96 -4.59
CA VAL A 130 -13.18 -28.88 -5.15
C VAL A 130 -12.68 -30.31 -4.94
N GLU A 131 -13.52 -31.16 -4.35
CA GLU A 131 -13.21 -32.55 -4.03
C GLU A 131 -14.32 -33.49 -4.49
N PRO A 132 -14.02 -34.78 -4.74
CA PRO A 132 -15.05 -35.80 -4.92
C PRO A 132 -15.94 -35.93 -3.67
N TRP A 133 -17.26 -36.00 -3.87
CA TRP A 133 -18.20 -36.21 -2.78
C TRP A 133 -18.27 -37.71 -2.42
N LEU A 134 -17.54 -38.13 -1.40
CA LEU A 134 -17.44 -39.55 -0.99
C LEU A 134 -18.03 -39.87 0.39
N CYS A 135 -18.32 -38.85 1.21
CA CYS A 135 -18.78 -39.01 2.59
C CYS A 135 -19.98 -38.11 2.88
N ASP A 136 -20.70 -38.40 3.95
CA ASP A 136 -21.87 -37.65 4.38
C ASP A 136 -21.56 -36.15 4.55
N PRO A 137 -22.52 -35.25 4.27
CA PRO A 137 -22.38 -33.83 4.54
C PRO A 137 -22.19 -33.58 6.03
N LYS A 138 -20.94 -33.43 6.44
CA LYS A 138 -20.56 -33.07 7.81
C LYS A 138 -19.90 -31.70 7.79
N ALA A 139 -20.15 -30.93 8.84
CA ALA A 139 -19.44 -29.67 9.09
C ALA A 139 -17.99 -30.01 9.42
N ASP A 140 -17.15 -30.07 8.38
CA ASP A 140 -15.71 -30.09 8.60
C ASP A 140 -15.29 -28.77 9.22
N SER A 141 -14.34 -28.81 10.15
CA SER A 141 -13.65 -27.62 10.64
C SER A 141 -12.76 -27.09 9.50
N TYR A 142 -13.33 -26.43 8.50
CA TYR A 142 -12.56 -25.77 7.47
C TYR A 142 -12.11 -24.41 8.00
N ILE A 143 -10.80 -24.19 7.94
CA ILE A 143 -10.25 -22.86 8.04
C ILE A 143 -10.59 -22.21 6.70
N VAL A 144 -11.53 -21.28 6.67
CA VAL A 144 -11.56 -20.28 5.61
C VAL A 144 -10.14 -19.73 5.58
N ASN A 145 -9.38 -19.97 4.51
CA ASN A 145 -8.09 -19.32 4.32
C ASN A 145 -8.39 -17.82 4.15
N ALA A 146 -8.60 -17.14 5.28
CA ALA A 146 -8.92 -15.73 5.42
C ALA A 146 -7.66 -14.89 5.26
N THR A 147 -6.80 -15.29 4.33
CA THR A 147 -5.62 -14.55 3.89
C THR A 147 -5.87 -13.89 2.54
N SER A 148 -7.11 -13.55 2.20
CA SER A 148 -7.32 -12.38 1.35
C SER A 148 -7.42 -11.16 2.28
N VAL A 149 -6.29 -10.46 2.39
CA VAL A 149 -6.37 -9.01 2.60
C VAL A 149 -7.43 -8.52 1.61
N VAL A 150 -8.43 -7.78 2.07
CA VAL A 150 -9.49 -7.24 1.20
C VAL A 150 -8.84 -6.23 0.25
N THR A 151 -8.14 -6.72 -0.77
CA THR A 151 -7.86 -5.99 -1.99
C THR A 151 -9.22 -5.76 -2.62
N ALA A 152 -9.45 -4.54 -3.09
CA ALA A 152 -10.72 -4.23 -3.69
C ALA A 152 -10.91 -5.09 -4.94
N GLY A 153 -12.01 -5.84 -4.98
CA GLY A 153 -12.29 -6.76 -6.07
C GLY A 153 -12.60 -6.05 -7.40
N PRO A 154 -12.77 -6.80 -8.49
CA PRO A 154 -12.88 -6.26 -9.85
C PRO A 154 -13.95 -5.17 -10.02
N ARG A 155 -15.08 -5.27 -9.31
CA ARG A 155 -16.18 -4.27 -9.35
C ARG A 155 -15.78 -2.85 -8.93
N ARG A 156 -14.66 -2.65 -8.25
CA ARG A 156 -14.17 -1.30 -7.95
C ARG A 156 -13.62 -0.60 -9.20
N TYR A 157 -13.08 -1.36 -10.14
CA TYR A 157 -12.36 -0.85 -11.31
C TYR A 157 -13.16 -1.04 -12.61
N VAL A 158 -14.07 -2.01 -12.63
CA VAL A 158 -14.98 -2.28 -13.75
C VAL A 158 -16.36 -1.71 -13.45
N ARG A 159 -16.77 -0.69 -14.21
CA ARG A 159 -18.11 -0.12 -14.09
C ARG A 159 -19.14 -1.08 -14.70
N CYS A 160 -20.10 -1.53 -13.90
CA CYS A 160 -21.17 -2.42 -14.35
C CYS A 160 -22.49 -1.65 -14.42
N GLN A 161 -23.14 -1.59 -15.58
CA GLN A 161 -24.41 -0.88 -15.75
C GLN A 161 -25.65 -1.77 -15.62
N SER A 162 -25.49 -3.10 -15.71
CA SER A 162 -26.57 -4.08 -15.60
C SER A 162 -26.37 -5.00 -14.39
N LYS A 163 -27.46 -5.47 -13.78
CA LYS A 163 -27.42 -6.40 -12.64
C LYS A 163 -27.03 -7.82 -13.05
N ASP A 164 -27.44 -8.25 -14.24
CA ASP A 164 -27.22 -9.61 -14.74
C ASP A 164 -25.91 -9.75 -15.52
N TYR A 165 -25.25 -8.62 -15.79
CA TYR A 165 -23.99 -8.55 -16.50
C TYR A 165 -22.99 -7.68 -15.74
N MET A 166 -22.42 -8.29 -14.70
CA MET A 166 -21.44 -7.67 -13.82
C MET A 166 -20.12 -8.44 -13.84
N ALA A 167 -19.02 -7.73 -13.57
CA ALA A 167 -17.78 -8.34 -13.14
C ALA A 167 -17.99 -9.02 -11.77
N PRO A 168 -17.26 -10.09 -11.45
CA PRO A 168 -17.34 -10.71 -10.12
C PRO A 168 -16.83 -9.76 -9.03
N SER A 169 -17.41 -9.84 -7.83
CA SER A 169 -16.96 -9.08 -6.66
C SER A 169 -15.63 -9.56 -6.08
N GLN A 170 -15.27 -10.83 -6.29
CA GLN A 170 -14.00 -11.44 -5.88
C GLN A 170 -13.38 -12.15 -7.10
N ILE A 171 -12.07 -12.04 -7.26
CA ILE A 171 -11.37 -12.69 -8.39
C ILE A 171 -10.94 -14.12 -8.03
N GLU A 172 -10.69 -14.37 -6.74
CA GLU A 172 -10.13 -15.59 -6.17
C GLU A 172 -10.88 -16.88 -6.56
N PRO A 173 -12.23 -16.92 -6.61
CA PRO A 173 -12.96 -18.12 -7.03
C PRO A 173 -12.65 -18.58 -8.45
N TRP A 174 -12.19 -17.63 -9.28
CA TRP A 174 -11.97 -17.81 -10.70
C TRP A 174 -10.50 -18.03 -11.04
N ILE A 175 -9.60 -18.04 -10.04
CA ILE A 175 -8.17 -18.25 -10.25
C ILE A 175 -7.75 -19.64 -9.80
N ALA A 176 -7.23 -20.44 -10.73
CA ALA A 176 -6.71 -21.78 -10.43
C ALA A 176 -5.37 -21.70 -9.67
N VAL A 177 -5.23 -22.54 -8.64
CA VAL A 177 -3.97 -22.78 -7.92
C VAL A 177 -3.39 -24.14 -8.30
N GLN A 178 -4.26 -25.15 -8.35
CA GLN A 178 -3.90 -26.52 -8.72
C GLN A 178 -4.95 -27.06 -9.69
N LYS A 179 -4.48 -27.57 -10.84
CA LYS A 179 -5.31 -28.31 -11.80
C LYS A 179 -5.54 -29.75 -11.33
N PRO A 180 -6.65 -30.39 -11.74
CA PRO A 180 -6.87 -31.80 -11.45
C PRO A 180 -5.86 -32.68 -12.21
N VAL A 181 -5.72 -33.94 -11.80
CA VAL A 181 -4.85 -34.92 -12.46
C VAL A 181 -5.44 -35.30 -13.83
N HIS A 182 -6.74 -35.54 -13.87
CA HIS A 182 -7.52 -35.70 -15.09
C HIS A 182 -8.57 -34.61 -15.16
N GLU A 183 -8.74 -34.02 -16.35
CA GLU A 183 -9.79 -33.05 -16.59
C GLU A 183 -11.13 -33.81 -16.68
N GLY A 184 -11.99 -33.55 -15.70
CA GLY A 184 -13.34 -34.10 -15.60
C GLY A 184 -14.40 -33.03 -15.86
N GLU A 185 -15.66 -33.44 -15.90
CA GLU A 185 -16.78 -32.54 -16.23
C GLU A 185 -16.91 -31.36 -15.25
N GLY A 186 -16.55 -31.54 -13.97
CA GLY A 186 -16.57 -30.47 -12.98
C GLY A 186 -15.52 -29.40 -13.27
N TRP A 187 -14.34 -29.82 -13.73
CA TRP A 187 -13.29 -28.93 -14.19
C TRP A 187 -13.71 -28.17 -15.45
N ASP A 188 -14.29 -28.82 -16.45
CA ASP A 188 -14.67 -28.19 -17.72
C ASP A 188 -15.77 -27.12 -17.53
N VAL A 189 -16.76 -27.43 -16.69
CA VAL A 189 -17.80 -26.46 -16.30
C VAL A 189 -17.20 -25.28 -15.56
N TRP A 190 -16.30 -25.53 -14.60
CA TRP A 190 -15.61 -24.46 -13.88
C TRP A 190 -14.75 -23.61 -14.81
N TYR A 191 -13.96 -24.25 -15.68
CA TYR A 191 -13.06 -23.61 -16.64
C TYR A 191 -13.82 -22.64 -17.55
N THR A 192 -14.97 -23.08 -18.07
CA THR A 192 -15.83 -22.28 -18.95
C THR A 192 -16.35 -21.04 -18.22
N VAL A 193 -16.91 -21.22 -17.02
CA VAL A 193 -17.46 -20.09 -16.24
C VAL A 193 -16.34 -19.17 -15.75
N ALA A 194 -15.23 -19.73 -15.26
CA ALA A 194 -14.06 -18.96 -14.82
C ALA A 194 -13.50 -18.11 -15.95
N SER A 195 -13.40 -18.65 -17.17
CA SER A 195 -12.97 -17.88 -18.35
C SER A 195 -13.85 -16.65 -18.59
N ILE A 196 -15.17 -16.82 -18.56
CA ILE A 196 -16.12 -15.72 -18.73
C ILE A 196 -16.00 -14.69 -17.59
N MET A 197 -15.94 -15.16 -16.35
CA MET A 197 -15.85 -14.30 -15.16
C MET A 197 -14.53 -13.51 -15.15
N THR A 198 -13.41 -14.14 -15.48
CA THR A 198 -12.11 -13.47 -15.56
C THR A 198 -12.07 -12.48 -16.72
N ALA A 199 -12.64 -12.81 -17.89
CA ALA A 199 -12.74 -11.88 -19.02
C ALA A 199 -13.54 -10.62 -18.66
N ARG A 200 -14.66 -10.77 -17.93
CA ARG A 200 -15.47 -9.64 -17.44
C ARG A 200 -14.71 -8.70 -16.47
N CYS A 201 -13.58 -9.12 -15.91
CA CYS A 201 -12.77 -8.30 -15.01
C CYS A 201 -11.78 -7.36 -15.73
N LEU A 202 -11.51 -7.57 -17.02
CA LEU A 202 -10.48 -6.82 -17.74
C LEU A 202 -10.92 -5.47 -18.34
N PRO A 203 -12.16 -5.26 -18.81
CA PRO A 203 -12.55 -3.97 -19.40
C PRO A 203 -12.76 -2.89 -18.34
N ASN A 204 -12.97 -1.64 -18.76
CA ASN A 204 -13.34 -0.54 -17.85
C ASN A 204 -14.84 -0.49 -17.58
N GLU A 205 -15.65 -0.96 -18.52
CA GLU A 205 -17.11 -0.91 -18.41
C GLU A 205 -17.77 -2.13 -19.04
N LEU A 206 -18.85 -2.60 -18.42
CA LEU A 206 -19.76 -3.63 -18.88
C LEU A 206 -21.16 -3.03 -18.97
N PHE A 207 -21.77 -3.11 -20.16
CA PHE A 207 -23.11 -2.56 -20.40
C PHE A 207 -23.87 -3.39 -21.44
N VAL A 208 -25.18 -3.17 -21.49
CA VAL A 208 -26.09 -3.83 -22.43
C VAL A 208 -26.69 -2.76 -23.32
N GLU A 209 -26.64 -2.97 -24.63
CA GLU A 209 -27.20 -2.06 -25.64
C GLU A 209 -27.96 -2.91 -26.67
N ASN A 210 -29.22 -2.57 -26.95
CA ASN A 210 -30.07 -3.29 -27.92
C ASN A 210 -30.14 -4.83 -27.70
N ASN A 211 -30.13 -5.27 -26.43
CA ASN A 211 -30.13 -6.69 -26.02
C ASN A 211 -28.80 -7.44 -26.26
N ASP A 212 -27.77 -6.75 -26.75
CA ASP A 212 -26.41 -7.28 -26.89
C ASP A 212 -25.52 -6.83 -25.73
N LEU A 213 -24.58 -7.70 -25.35
CA LEU A 213 -23.61 -7.43 -24.29
C LEU A 213 -22.41 -6.69 -24.88
N TYR A 214 -21.98 -5.61 -24.24
CA TYR A 214 -20.85 -4.80 -24.68
C TYR A 214 -19.84 -4.57 -23.56
N VAL A 215 -18.60 -4.32 -23.97
CA VAL A 215 -17.54 -3.82 -23.09
C VAL A 215 -16.97 -2.50 -23.62
N ALA A 216 -16.44 -1.68 -22.72
CA ALA A 216 -15.65 -0.51 -23.09
C ALA A 216 -14.20 -0.62 -22.59
N LEU A 217 -13.26 -0.23 -23.45
CA LEU A 217 -11.86 0.02 -23.11
C LEU A 217 -11.59 1.52 -23.20
N SER A 218 -11.02 2.10 -22.14
CA SER A 218 -10.82 3.54 -21.98
C SER A 218 -9.50 4.07 -22.56
N GLY A 219 -8.77 3.27 -23.35
CA GLY A 219 -7.53 3.71 -23.97
C GLY A 219 -7.73 4.71 -25.11
N GLN A 220 -6.66 5.01 -25.85
CA GLN A 220 -6.69 5.92 -27.00
C GLN A 220 -6.40 5.17 -28.31
N PRO A 221 -7.37 5.06 -29.24
CA PRO A 221 -8.76 5.50 -29.13
C PRO A 221 -9.59 4.59 -28.20
N PRO A 222 -10.67 5.10 -27.58
CA PRO A 222 -11.56 4.27 -26.78
C PRO A 222 -12.31 3.28 -27.67
N ARG A 223 -12.57 2.08 -27.17
CA ARG A 223 -13.23 1.00 -27.92
C ARG A 223 -14.53 0.59 -27.24
N ARG A 224 -15.57 0.37 -28.03
CA ARG A 224 -16.80 -0.33 -27.64
C ARG A 224 -16.89 -1.61 -28.45
N ILE A 225 -16.95 -2.75 -27.78
CA ILE A 225 -16.77 -4.06 -28.40
C ILE A 225 -17.86 -5.01 -27.89
N ILE A 226 -18.40 -5.84 -28.78
CA ILE A 226 -19.40 -6.87 -28.42
C ILE A 226 -18.73 -7.93 -27.55
N PHE A 227 -19.40 -8.33 -26.47
CA PHE A 227 -18.99 -9.45 -25.62
C PHE A 227 -19.73 -10.71 -26.03
N ASP A 228 -19.01 -11.67 -26.60
CA ASP A 228 -19.56 -12.98 -26.93
C ASP A 228 -19.41 -13.94 -25.74
N SER A 229 -20.49 -14.19 -25.01
CA SER A 229 -20.49 -15.12 -23.88
C SER A 229 -20.40 -16.59 -24.28
N THR A 230 -20.51 -16.92 -25.57
CA THR A 230 -20.45 -18.29 -26.10
C THR A 230 -19.07 -18.67 -26.61
N ALA A 231 -18.16 -17.71 -26.72
CA ALA A 231 -16.81 -17.93 -27.18
C ALA A 231 -16.03 -18.87 -26.25
N GLU A 232 -15.39 -19.88 -26.85
CA GLU A 232 -14.47 -20.77 -26.15
C GLU A 232 -13.11 -20.08 -25.98
N PHE A 233 -12.61 -20.05 -24.75
CA PHE A 233 -11.32 -19.44 -24.43
C PHE A 233 -10.21 -20.47 -24.52
N THR A 234 -9.41 -20.43 -25.59
CA THR A 234 -8.18 -21.24 -25.71
C THR A 234 -7.01 -20.63 -24.92
N ALA A 235 -7.04 -19.31 -24.72
CA ALA A 235 -5.99 -18.54 -24.06
C ALA A 235 -6.21 -18.38 -22.54
N PHE A 236 -6.72 -19.42 -21.86
CA PHE A 236 -7.08 -19.33 -20.44
C PHE A 236 -5.90 -19.03 -19.52
N GLN A 237 -4.72 -19.58 -19.81
CA GLN A 237 -3.53 -19.34 -18.96
C GLN A 237 -3.13 -17.87 -18.92
N ILE A 238 -3.14 -17.18 -20.07
CA ILE A 238 -2.80 -15.75 -20.11
C ILE A 238 -3.91 -14.90 -19.47
N LEU A 239 -5.16 -15.36 -19.53
CA LEU A 239 -6.29 -14.72 -18.85
C LEU A 239 -6.15 -14.78 -17.32
N GLN A 240 -5.81 -15.96 -16.79
CA GLN A 240 -5.46 -16.19 -15.39
C GLN A 240 -4.28 -15.32 -14.95
N GLU A 241 -3.24 -15.24 -15.79
CA GLU A 241 -2.04 -14.46 -15.53
C GLU A 241 -2.32 -12.94 -15.48
N ALA A 242 -3.11 -12.43 -16.42
CA ALA A 242 -3.50 -11.01 -16.44
C ALA A 242 -4.31 -10.63 -15.20
N ALA A 243 -5.30 -11.45 -14.83
CA ALA A 243 -6.13 -11.19 -13.65
C ALA A 243 -5.34 -11.32 -12.35
N THR A 244 -4.44 -12.30 -12.24
CA THR A 244 -3.55 -12.45 -11.09
C THR A 244 -2.63 -11.22 -10.96
N TRP A 245 -2.02 -10.78 -12.05
CA TRP A 245 -1.14 -9.61 -12.07
C TRP A 245 -1.87 -8.33 -11.65
N ILE A 246 -3.13 -8.14 -12.05
CA ILE A 246 -3.90 -6.94 -11.69
C ILE A 246 -4.39 -6.98 -10.24
N TYR A 247 -5.06 -8.08 -9.85
CA TYR A 247 -5.89 -8.10 -8.65
C TYR A 247 -5.25 -8.79 -7.45
N LEU A 248 -4.31 -9.70 -7.67
CA LEU A 248 -3.71 -10.51 -6.61
C LEU A 248 -2.25 -10.12 -6.30
N GLU A 249 -1.59 -9.42 -7.21
CA GLU A 249 -0.23 -8.95 -7.00
C GLU A 249 -0.17 -7.49 -6.57
N GLY A 250 0.26 -7.26 -5.31
CA GLY A 250 0.51 -5.91 -4.80
C GLY A 250 -0.74 -5.06 -4.58
N THR A 251 -0.54 -3.76 -4.37
CA THR A 251 -1.60 -2.81 -3.97
C THR A 251 -2.11 -1.92 -5.12
N ASP A 252 -1.40 -1.88 -6.25
CA ASP A 252 -1.61 -0.91 -7.33
C ASP A 252 -2.54 -1.43 -8.44
N SER A 253 -3.61 -2.13 -8.08
CA SER A 253 -4.52 -2.76 -9.04
C SER A 253 -5.10 -1.77 -10.06
N GLU A 254 -5.39 -0.53 -9.63
CA GLU A 254 -5.92 0.54 -10.50
C GLU A 254 -4.96 0.91 -11.63
N ILE A 255 -3.68 1.08 -11.30
CA ILE A 255 -2.64 1.49 -12.25
C ILE A 255 -2.39 0.34 -13.25
N ARG A 256 -2.32 -0.90 -12.75
CA ARG A 256 -2.12 -2.09 -13.59
C ARG A 256 -3.29 -2.33 -14.54
N HIS A 257 -4.53 -2.19 -14.05
CA HIS A 257 -5.75 -2.26 -14.85
C HIS A 257 -5.77 -1.18 -15.94
N THR A 258 -5.41 0.06 -15.57
CA THR A 258 -5.35 1.18 -16.52
C THR A 258 -4.32 0.93 -17.63
N PHE A 259 -3.12 0.46 -17.31
CA PHE A 259 -2.11 0.14 -18.33
C PHE A 259 -2.55 -1.00 -19.23
N LEU A 260 -3.12 -2.08 -18.68
CA LEU A 260 -3.60 -3.19 -19.50
C LEU A 260 -4.71 -2.73 -20.45
N SER A 261 -5.72 -2.03 -19.93
CA SER A 261 -6.83 -1.56 -20.76
C SER A 261 -6.36 -0.59 -21.86
N ALA A 262 -5.43 0.31 -21.55
CA ALA A 262 -4.87 1.22 -22.55
C ALA A 262 -4.18 0.47 -23.70
N GLU A 263 -3.37 -0.54 -23.38
CA GLU A 263 -2.66 -1.37 -24.37
C GLU A 263 -3.63 -2.23 -25.20
N LEU A 264 -4.63 -2.84 -24.56
CA LEU A 264 -5.68 -3.56 -25.27
C LEU A 264 -6.42 -2.64 -26.24
N SER A 265 -6.82 -1.44 -25.80
CA SER A 265 -7.55 -0.48 -26.65
C SER A 265 -6.75 -0.05 -27.89
N ARG A 266 -5.43 0.11 -27.74
CA ARG A 266 -4.52 0.58 -28.80
C ARG A 266 -4.42 -0.43 -29.94
N GLU A 267 -4.25 -1.70 -29.61
CA GLU A 267 -3.94 -2.77 -30.59
C GLU A 267 -5.14 -3.69 -30.89
N TRP A 268 -6.34 -3.27 -30.50
CA TRP A 268 -7.54 -4.08 -30.69
C TRP A 268 -7.80 -4.39 -32.17
N PRO A 269 -8.03 -5.67 -32.56
CA PRO A 269 -8.34 -6.04 -33.94
C PRO A 269 -9.66 -5.42 -34.40
N VAL A 270 -9.76 -5.08 -35.68
CA VAL A 270 -10.99 -4.55 -36.28
C VAL A 270 -12.03 -5.67 -36.34
N GLU A 271 -13.28 -5.37 -35.98
CA GLU A 271 -14.44 -6.30 -36.03
C GLU A 271 -14.35 -7.57 -35.16
N ALA A 272 -13.31 -7.73 -34.33
CA ALA A 272 -13.23 -8.84 -33.39
C ALA A 272 -14.14 -8.62 -32.17
N SER A 273 -14.82 -9.69 -31.73
CA SER A 273 -15.49 -9.73 -30.43
C SER A 273 -14.49 -9.54 -29.29
N PHE A 274 -14.98 -9.24 -28.09
CA PHE A 274 -14.11 -9.05 -26.94
C PHE A 274 -13.30 -10.32 -26.63
N CYS A 275 -13.96 -11.47 -26.64
CA CYS A 275 -13.36 -12.75 -26.32
C CYS A 275 -12.31 -13.16 -27.36
N ASP A 276 -12.60 -13.01 -28.65
CA ASP A 276 -11.63 -13.33 -29.72
C ASP A 276 -10.44 -12.38 -29.71
N GLY A 277 -10.70 -11.08 -29.51
CA GLY A 277 -9.64 -10.08 -29.42
C GLY A 277 -8.73 -10.30 -28.21
N LEU A 278 -9.28 -10.75 -27.07
CA LEU A 278 -8.47 -11.17 -25.91
C LEU A 278 -7.55 -12.34 -26.28
N GLN A 279 -8.08 -13.37 -26.95
CA GLN A 279 -7.26 -14.51 -27.37
C GLN A 279 -6.11 -14.09 -28.30
N ALA A 280 -6.34 -13.08 -29.17
CA ALA A 280 -5.33 -12.60 -30.10
C ALA A 280 -4.30 -11.61 -29.50
N ARG A 281 -4.71 -10.77 -28.53
CA ARG A 281 -3.91 -9.60 -28.09
C ARG A 281 -3.55 -9.56 -26.61
N LEU A 282 -4.18 -10.37 -25.76
CA LEU A 282 -3.97 -10.25 -24.32
C LEU A 282 -2.51 -10.49 -23.91
N ALA A 283 -1.83 -11.46 -24.54
CA ALA A 283 -0.43 -11.75 -24.23
C ALA A 283 0.50 -10.57 -24.53
N SER A 284 0.40 -9.96 -25.73
CA SER A 284 1.24 -8.83 -26.10
C SER A 284 0.90 -7.58 -25.28
N ALA A 285 -0.40 -7.33 -25.03
CA ALA A 285 -0.85 -6.21 -24.23
C ALA A 285 -0.39 -6.33 -22.76
N LEU A 286 -0.42 -7.54 -22.18
CA LEU A 286 0.03 -7.80 -20.81
C LEU A 286 1.52 -7.52 -20.64
N GLU A 287 2.36 -7.98 -21.58
CA GLU A 287 3.80 -7.71 -21.54
C GLU A 287 4.12 -6.22 -21.66
N SER A 288 3.44 -5.51 -22.58
CA SER A 288 3.57 -4.06 -22.73
C SER A 288 3.11 -3.32 -21.47
N ALA A 289 1.98 -3.71 -20.88
CA ALA A 289 1.46 -3.12 -19.65
C ALA A 289 2.39 -3.34 -18.46
N ARG A 290 3.00 -4.53 -18.34
CA ARG A 290 4.04 -4.83 -17.34
C ARG A 290 5.28 -3.96 -17.51
N LEU A 291 5.71 -3.74 -18.76
CA LEU A 291 6.84 -2.85 -19.04
C LEU A 291 6.52 -1.41 -18.66
N LEU A 292 5.32 -0.92 -19.00
CA LEU A 292 4.84 0.40 -18.59
C LEU A 292 4.75 0.54 -17.08
N TYR A 293 4.24 -0.47 -16.37
CA TYR A 293 4.21 -0.48 -14.90
C TYR A 293 5.63 -0.45 -14.30
N LYS A 294 6.56 -1.25 -14.82
CA LYS A 294 7.97 -1.20 -14.41
C LYS A 294 8.59 0.19 -14.66
N ALA A 295 8.26 0.82 -15.79
CA ALA A 295 8.70 2.19 -16.08
C ALA A 295 8.07 3.22 -15.12
N HIS A 296 6.79 3.06 -14.80
CA HIS A 296 6.06 3.89 -13.83
C HIS A 296 6.69 3.80 -12.43
N LEU A 297 6.99 2.59 -11.95
CA LEU A 297 7.69 2.38 -10.68
C LEU A 297 9.07 3.04 -10.67
N ARG A 298 9.82 2.96 -11.79
CA ARG A 298 11.12 3.63 -11.95
C ARG A 298 10.98 5.16 -11.99
N ALA A 299 9.94 5.69 -12.61
CA ALA A 299 9.66 7.13 -12.64
C ALA A 299 9.31 7.66 -11.24
N GLY A 300 8.45 6.97 -10.49
CA GLY A 300 8.18 7.30 -9.08
C GLY A 300 9.43 7.22 -8.19
N SER A 301 10.30 6.23 -8.45
CA SER A 301 11.62 6.12 -7.79
C SER A 301 12.56 7.27 -8.16
N LYS A 302 12.48 7.80 -9.39
CA LYS A 302 13.30 8.94 -9.82
C LYS A 302 12.86 10.24 -9.15
N ASP A 303 11.56 10.46 -9.01
CA ASP A 303 11.04 11.67 -8.34
C ASP A 303 11.30 11.65 -6.83
N THR A 304 11.20 10.48 -6.19
CA THR A 304 11.62 10.31 -4.79
C THR A 304 13.13 10.51 -4.61
N LEU A 305 13.97 9.92 -5.46
CA LEU A 305 15.42 10.16 -5.45
C LEU A 305 15.77 11.63 -5.72
N LYS A 306 15.04 12.31 -6.61
CA LYS A 306 15.19 13.74 -6.87
C LYS A 306 14.83 14.56 -5.63
N SER A 307 13.71 14.26 -4.98
CA SER A 307 13.31 14.92 -3.74
C SER A 307 14.34 14.74 -2.62
N LEU A 308 14.98 13.57 -2.55
CA LEU A 308 16.06 13.27 -1.60
C LEU A 308 17.37 13.98 -1.96
N ALA A 309 17.67 14.15 -3.25
CA ALA A 309 18.80 14.94 -3.71
C ALA A 309 18.59 16.44 -3.44
N ASP A 310 17.39 16.96 -3.69
CA ASP A 310 17.00 18.34 -3.37
C ASP A 310 17.08 18.58 -1.85
N LEU A 311 16.65 17.63 -1.02
CA LEU A 311 16.82 17.69 0.44
C LEU A 311 18.28 17.81 0.86
N ARG A 312 19.17 16.96 0.33
CA ARG A 312 20.61 17.02 0.65
C ARG A 312 21.22 18.35 0.23
N LYS A 313 20.80 18.89 -0.92
CA LYS A 313 21.25 20.19 -1.41
C LYS A 313 20.80 21.32 -0.48
N THR A 314 19.51 21.39 -0.17
CA THR A 314 18.96 22.42 0.72
C THR A 314 19.56 22.35 2.13
N LEU A 315 19.76 21.14 2.66
CA LEU A 315 20.44 20.94 3.94
C LEU A 315 21.89 21.43 3.90
N ALA A 316 22.62 21.12 2.83
CA ALA A 316 23.99 21.60 2.65
C ALA A 316 24.04 23.13 2.59
N ASP A 317 23.11 23.77 1.86
CA ASP A 317 23.02 25.22 1.77
C ASP A 317 22.75 25.87 3.15
N ASP A 318 21.87 25.28 3.96
CA ASP A 318 21.55 25.80 5.30
C ASP A 318 22.70 25.61 6.29
N VAL A 319 23.39 24.46 6.25
CA VAL A 319 24.62 24.24 7.05
C VAL A 319 25.72 25.22 6.62
N GLN A 320 25.88 25.49 5.32
CA GLN A 320 26.84 26.48 4.83
C GLN A 320 26.52 27.90 5.31
N LYS A 321 25.24 28.30 5.33
CA LYS A 321 24.82 29.59 5.91
C LYS A 321 25.13 29.68 7.40
N LEU A 322 24.92 28.61 8.17
CA LEU A 322 25.28 28.57 9.60
C LEU A 322 26.79 28.69 9.81
N LEU A 323 27.60 28.00 9.00
CA LEU A 323 29.05 28.11 9.03
C LEU A 323 29.51 29.52 8.65
N GLN A 324 28.86 30.16 7.68
CA GLN A 324 29.14 31.54 7.30
C GLN A 324 28.82 32.50 8.46
N GLN A 325 27.66 32.39 9.10
CA GLN A 325 27.31 33.17 10.29
C GLN A 325 28.30 32.96 11.45
N THR A 326 28.81 31.74 11.61
CA THR A 326 29.85 31.42 12.61
C THR A 326 31.15 32.19 12.33
N ARG A 327 31.57 32.23 11.06
CA ARG A 327 32.76 32.97 10.62
C ARG A 327 32.57 34.47 10.75
N ASP A 328 31.41 34.98 10.38
CA ASP A 328 31.07 36.40 10.47
C ASP A 328 31.03 36.87 11.93
N LEU A 329 30.45 36.07 12.83
CA LEU A 329 30.47 36.32 14.27
C LEU A 329 31.92 36.40 14.78
N SER A 330 32.75 35.42 14.43
CA SER A 330 34.15 35.37 14.86
C SER A 330 34.95 36.56 14.32
N SER A 331 34.77 36.91 13.04
CA SER A 331 35.43 38.05 12.40
C SER A 331 35.00 39.38 13.00
N GLY A 332 33.70 39.53 13.32
CA GLY A 332 33.16 40.69 14.01
C GLY A 332 33.84 40.91 15.36
N VAL A 333 33.92 39.85 16.18
CA VAL A 333 34.60 39.92 17.48
C VAL A 333 36.07 40.29 17.35
N TRP A 334 36.80 39.73 16.39
CA TRP A 334 38.20 40.09 16.17
C TRP A 334 38.39 41.56 15.76
N ARG A 335 37.45 42.10 14.98
CA ARG A 335 37.44 43.53 14.63
C ARG A 335 37.21 44.38 15.87
N ASP A 336 36.29 43.98 16.74
CA ASP A 336 36.00 44.67 17.99
C ASP A 336 37.20 44.62 18.96
N VAL A 337 37.90 43.49 19.03
CA VAL A 337 39.16 43.36 19.78
C VAL A 337 40.23 44.32 19.25
N ALA A 338 40.40 44.42 17.92
CA ALA A 338 41.36 45.32 17.32
C ALA A 338 41.03 46.80 17.62
N VAL A 339 39.74 47.17 17.60
CA VAL A 339 39.28 48.50 18.01
C VAL A 339 39.64 48.78 19.47
N ALA A 340 39.37 47.84 20.38
CA ALA A 340 39.68 48.00 21.80
C ALA A 340 41.20 48.15 22.06
N ILE A 341 42.03 47.30 21.43
CA ILE A 341 43.49 47.40 21.50
C ILE A 341 43.98 48.73 20.95
N GLY A 342 43.45 49.19 19.81
CA GLY A 342 43.82 50.47 19.20
C GLY A 342 43.52 51.66 20.11
N VAL A 343 42.33 51.71 20.71
CA VAL A 343 41.95 52.76 21.66
C VAL A 343 42.86 52.75 22.89
N MET A 344 43.15 51.56 23.45
CA MET A 344 44.06 51.44 24.60
C MET A 344 45.49 51.85 24.25
N ALA A 345 46.03 51.41 23.12
CA ALA A 345 47.38 51.72 22.68
C ALA A 345 47.59 53.22 22.46
N ILE A 346 46.61 53.91 21.84
CA ILE A 346 46.64 55.37 21.68
C ILE A 346 46.69 56.06 23.05
N ARG A 347 45.89 55.60 24.01
CA ARG A 347 45.91 56.18 25.36
C ARG A 347 47.25 55.99 26.07
N PHE A 348 47.81 54.78 26.04
CA PHE A 348 49.12 54.49 26.65
C PHE A 348 50.25 55.29 26.01
N ALA A 349 50.23 55.46 24.68
CA ALA A 349 51.23 56.26 23.97
C ALA A 349 51.20 57.73 24.40
N LEU A 350 50.00 58.32 24.54
CA LEU A 350 49.82 59.70 24.98
C LEU A 350 50.21 59.91 26.46
N ASP A 351 49.99 58.91 27.31
CA ASP A 351 50.41 58.95 28.71
C ASP A 351 51.95 58.96 28.85
N SER A 352 52.63 58.15 28.05
CA SER A 352 54.09 58.07 28.02
C SER A 352 54.77 59.37 27.53
N ALA A 353 54.06 60.17 26.73
CA ALA A 353 54.53 61.46 26.23
C ALA A 353 54.40 62.61 27.24
N ARG A 354 53.98 62.34 28.50
CA ARG A 354 53.77 63.32 29.60
C ARG A 354 52.87 64.51 29.25
N SER A 355 51.98 64.36 28.27
CA SER A 355 51.15 65.46 27.75
C SER A 355 49.68 65.40 28.16
N ALA A 356 49.26 64.42 28.96
CA ALA A 356 47.85 64.24 29.31
C ALA A 356 47.63 64.06 30.82
N THR A 357 47.15 65.12 31.49
CA THR A 357 46.24 64.98 32.64
C THR A 357 44.95 64.32 32.17
N ALA A 358 44.33 63.46 32.99
CA ALA A 358 43.09 62.72 32.71
C ALA A 358 42.08 63.59 31.94
N SER A 359 41.93 63.34 30.63
CA SER A 359 41.04 64.13 29.79
C SER A 359 39.67 63.47 29.74
N PRO A 360 38.58 64.20 30.02
CA PRO A 360 37.22 63.64 29.97
C PRO A 360 36.85 63.09 28.58
N ALA A 361 37.62 63.43 27.54
CA ALA A 361 37.48 62.87 26.20
C ALA A 361 37.75 61.35 26.14
N PHE A 362 38.75 60.84 26.87
CA PHE A 362 39.07 59.40 26.83
C PHE A 362 38.03 58.55 27.58
N LEU A 363 37.47 59.08 28.67
CA LEU A 363 36.34 58.48 29.37
C LEU A 363 35.15 58.25 28.42
N LEU A 364 34.78 59.26 27.64
CA LEU A 364 33.72 59.17 26.65
C LEU A 364 34.04 58.16 25.54
N ILE A 365 35.28 58.13 25.05
CA ILE A 365 35.71 57.17 24.02
C ILE A 365 35.60 55.73 24.53
N TYR A 366 36.04 55.45 25.76
CA TYR A 366 35.93 54.10 26.35
C TYR A 366 34.47 53.68 26.56
N ILE A 367 33.62 54.59 27.05
CA ILE A 367 32.18 54.31 27.20
C ILE A 367 31.54 54.00 25.84
N MET A 368 31.83 54.82 24.83
CA MET A 368 31.30 54.62 23.48
C MET A 368 31.79 53.32 22.84
N ALA A 369 33.07 52.98 23.03
CA ALA A 369 33.64 51.72 22.54
C ALA A 369 33.00 50.50 23.24
N ALA A 370 32.86 50.54 24.57
CA ALA A 370 32.24 49.46 25.33
C ALA A 370 30.76 49.26 24.96
N LEU A 371 30.00 50.35 24.82
CA LEU A 371 28.61 50.32 24.37
C LEU A 371 28.49 49.79 22.93
N TYR A 372 29.34 50.27 22.02
CA TYR A 372 29.35 49.81 20.63
C TYR A 372 29.57 48.30 20.55
N ILE A 373 30.64 47.80 21.16
CA ILE A 373 31.00 46.38 21.14
C ILE A 373 29.90 45.54 21.80
N GLY A 374 29.43 45.94 22.99
CA GLY A 374 28.39 45.22 23.73
C GLY A 374 27.07 45.14 22.97
N ILE A 375 26.56 46.28 22.46
CA ILE A 375 25.28 46.34 21.76
C ILE A 375 25.38 45.62 20.40
N SER A 376 26.45 45.85 19.64
CA SER A 376 26.70 45.18 18.35
C SER A 376 26.72 43.66 18.50
N TYR A 377 27.42 43.17 19.53
CA TYR A 377 27.49 41.75 19.82
C TYR A 377 26.12 41.15 20.20
N LEU A 378 25.37 41.83 21.06
CA LEU A 378 24.03 41.39 21.47
C LEU A 378 23.05 41.33 20.29
N ILE A 379 23.07 42.34 19.41
CA ILE A 379 22.26 42.36 18.18
C ILE A 379 22.62 41.17 17.28
N THR A 380 23.91 40.88 17.15
CA THR A 380 24.41 39.77 16.32
C THR A 380 23.96 38.41 16.85
N ILE A 381 24.05 38.17 18.16
CA ILE A 381 23.54 36.92 18.78
C ILE A 381 22.03 36.80 18.53
N LYS A 382 21.27 37.85 18.86
CA LYS A 382 19.81 37.80 18.75
C LYS A 382 19.35 37.55 17.32
N THR A 383 20.03 38.13 16.34
CA THR A 383 19.73 37.93 14.92
C THR A 383 20.00 36.48 14.49
N ASN A 384 21.12 35.92 14.92
CA ASN A 384 21.48 34.53 14.62
C ASN A 384 20.56 33.53 15.32
N ASP A 385 20.16 33.77 16.57
CA ASP A 385 19.21 32.91 17.28
C ASP A 385 17.84 32.90 16.58
N ASN A 386 17.37 34.06 16.14
CA ASN A 386 16.14 34.16 15.35
C ASN A 386 16.24 33.41 14.03
N PHE A 387 17.39 33.48 13.35
CA PHE A 387 17.63 32.74 12.12
C PHE A 387 17.62 31.22 12.34
N ILE A 388 18.28 30.73 13.39
CA ILE A 388 18.28 29.31 13.76
C ILE A 388 16.85 28.83 14.06
N ASN A 389 16.07 29.61 14.80
CA ASN A 389 14.68 29.28 15.10
C ASN A 389 13.81 29.22 13.83
N LEU A 390 13.96 30.19 12.92
CA LEU A 390 13.22 30.23 11.66
C LEU A 390 13.50 28.99 10.79
N ILE A 391 14.76 28.55 10.70
CA ILE A 391 15.11 27.31 9.98
C ILE A 391 14.55 26.09 10.70
N ASN A 392 14.59 26.05 12.03
CA ASN A 392 14.06 24.92 12.78
C ASN A 392 12.53 24.76 12.57
N ASP A 393 11.81 25.87 12.55
CA ASP A 393 10.35 25.87 12.32
C ASP A 393 10.00 25.49 10.88
N SER A 394 10.76 25.98 9.88
CA SER A 394 10.57 25.58 8.48
C SER A 394 10.81 24.07 8.29
N ARG A 395 11.82 23.50 8.97
CA ARG A 395 12.12 22.07 8.93
C ARG A 395 11.03 21.20 9.55
N LYS A 396 10.43 21.62 10.67
CA LYS A 396 9.28 20.93 11.27
C LYS A 396 8.09 20.89 10.30
N ALA A 397 7.84 21.98 9.57
CA ALA A 397 6.80 22.03 8.55
C ALA A 397 7.09 21.13 7.34
N TRP A 398 8.36 20.93 7.00
CA TRP A 398 8.76 20.03 5.91
C TRP A 398 8.60 18.55 6.27
N ARG A 399 8.92 18.16 7.52
CA ARG A 399 8.75 16.77 7.99
C ARG A 399 7.32 16.27 7.79
N SER A 400 6.33 17.11 8.08
CA SER A 400 4.91 16.74 7.99
C SER A 400 4.34 16.82 6.57
N LYS A 401 4.81 17.77 5.73
CA LYS A 401 4.22 18.00 4.39
C LYS A 401 4.91 17.25 3.25
N LEU A 402 6.22 17.08 3.31
CA LEU A 402 7.01 16.55 2.19
C LEU A 402 7.60 15.17 2.48
N PHE A 403 7.75 14.79 3.75
CA PHE A 403 8.56 13.63 4.14
C PHE A 403 7.82 12.65 5.05
N GLY A 404 6.49 12.63 5.02
CA GLY A 404 5.64 11.69 5.77
C GLY A 404 5.95 10.20 5.48
N PHE A 405 6.62 9.91 4.37
CA PHE A 405 6.95 8.57 3.89
C PHE A 405 8.31 8.04 4.38
N LEU A 406 9.17 8.89 4.97
CA LEU A 406 10.46 8.46 5.53
C LEU A 406 10.27 7.97 6.96
N ASP A 407 10.89 6.84 7.28
CA ASP A 407 10.99 6.34 8.65
C ASP A 407 11.78 7.33 9.52
N ASP A 408 11.42 7.38 10.81
CA ASP A 408 11.97 8.38 11.73
C ASP A 408 13.50 8.27 11.89
N GLN A 409 14.04 7.05 11.87
CA GLN A 409 15.49 6.83 11.99
C GLN A 409 16.27 7.33 10.77
N ASP A 410 15.71 7.16 9.58
CA ASP A 410 16.34 7.62 8.33
C ASP A 410 16.28 9.14 8.23
N TYR A 411 15.17 9.76 8.63
CA TYR A 411 15.05 11.22 8.70
C TYR A 411 16.08 11.82 9.67
N ILE A 412 16.21 11.25 10.88
CA ILE A 412 17.16 11.73 11.88
C ILE A 412 18.59 11.68 11.32
N THR A 413 18.96 10.56 10.71
CA THR A 413 20.31 10.33 10.20
C THR A 413 20.64 11.24 9.01
N LEU A 414 19.70 11.41 8.09
CA LEU A 414 19.94 12.12 6.82
C LEU A 414 19.75 13.63 6.92
N ALA A 415 18.87 14.12 7.81
CA ALA A 415 18.48 15.53 7.85
C ALA A 415 18.68 16.19 9.21
N GLU A 416 18.40 15.49 10.31
CA GLU A 416 18.42 16.11 11.64
C GLU A 416 19.83 16.23 12.22
N LYS A 417 20.59 15.13 12.23
CA LYS A 417 21.92 15.08 12.82
C LYS A 417 22.91 16.08 12.20
N PRO A 418 23.06 16.20 10.87
CA PRO A 418 24.03 17.15 10.28
C PRO A 418 23.74 18.61 10.63
N PHE A 419 22.46 18.95 10.79
CA PHE A 419 22.03 20.29 11.19
C PHE A 419 22.29 20.56 12.68
N LEU A 420 21.98 19.59 13.54
CA LEU A 420 22.27 19.68 14.98
C LEU A 420 23.77 19.81 15.24
N ASP A 421 24.60 19.07 14.51
CA ASP A 421 26.05 19.19 14.55
C ASP A 421 26.51 20.60 14.14
N GLY A 422 25.89 21.19 13.11
CA GLY A 422 26.11 22.58 12.69
C GLY A 422 25.74 23.61 13.77
N ILE A 423 24.58 23.45 14.43
CA ILE A 423 24.18 24.30 15.56
C ILE A 423 25.15 24.14 16.73
N ALA A 424 25.58 22.91 17.03
CA ALA A 424 26.53 22.65 18.10
C ALA A 424 27.87 23.37 17.85
N ALA A 425 28.37 23.32 16.61
CA ALA A 425 29.56 24.06 16.20
C ALA A 425 29.38 25.58 16.35
N TYR A 426 28.24 26.14 15.88
CA TYR A 426 27.92 27.56 16.06
C TYR A 426 27.89 27.95 17.55
N ARG A 427 27.17 27.20 18.39
CA ARG A 427 27.06 27.46 19.83
C ARG A 427 28.41 27.36 20.53
N SER A 428 29.27 26.45 20.11
CA SER A 428 30.64 26.35 20.62
C SER A 428 31.45 27.61 20.29
N ALA A 429 31.41 28.07 19.03
CA ALA A 429 32.07 29.30 18.62
C ALA A 429 31.49 30.54 19.32
N GLN A 430 30.16 30.60 19.48
CA GLN A 430 29.46 31.65 20.21
C GLN A 430 29.97 31.74 21.65
N LYS A 431 30.08 30.62 22.38
CA LYS A 431 30.62 30.60 23.75
C LYS A 431 32.04 31.19 23.82
N SER A 432 32.92 30.77 22.92
CA SER A 432 34.30 31.31 22.86
C SER A 432 34.30 32.81 22.56
N CYS A 433 33.49 33.25 21.60
CA CYS A 433 33.32 34.67 21.27
C CYS A 433 32.76 35.48 22.44
N THR A 434 31.79 34.94 23.18
CA THR A 434 31.17 35.61 24.34
C THR A 434 32.22 35.85 25.42
N ILE A 435 33.07 34.85 25.70
CA ILE A 435 34.15 34.98 26.68
C ILE A 435 35.11 36.12 26.27
N ILE A 436 35.51 36.16 24.99
CA ILE A 436 36.40 37.20 24.47
C ILE A 436 35.75 38.59 24.61
N VAL A 437 34.49 38.74 24.21
CA VAL A 437 33.76 40.01 24.31
C VAL A 437 33.62 40.45 25.76
N ILE A 438 33.31 39.55 26.69
CA ILE A 438 33.25 39.86 28.13
C ILE A 438 34.59 40.39 28.60
N ILE A 439 35.70 39.75 28.24
CA ILE A 439 37.05 40.20 28.62
C ILE A 439 37.32 41.61 28.08
N VAL A 440 37.01 41.85 26.81
CA VAL A 440 37.25 43.15 26.13
C VAL A 440 36.38 44.26 26.71
N VAL A 441 35.09 44.01 26.92
CA VAL A 441 34.19 45.00 27.52
C VAL A 441 34.60 45.27 28.97
N THR A 442 34.95 44.23 29.74
CA THR A 442 35.40 44.39 31.13
C THR A 442 36.71 45.18 31.20
N SER A 443 37.65 44.96 30.28
CA SER A 443 38.90 45.71 30.25
C SER A 443 38.67 47.19 29.91
N LEU A 444 37.77 47.50 28.97
CA LEU A 444 37.36 48.87 28.68
C LEU A 444 36.64 49.52 29.87
N VAL A 445 35.78 48.80 30.58
CA VAL A 445 35.11 49.29 31.80
C VAL A 445 36.12 49.54 32.92
N LEU A 446 37.12 48.68 33.08
CA LEU A 446 38.18 48.91 34.05
C LEU A 446 38.99 50.17 33.69
N SER A 447 39.28 50.40 32.40
CA SER A 447 39.93 51.64 31.95
C SER A 447 39.09 52.89 32.27
N ILE A 448 37.76 52.82 32.18
CA ILE A 448 36.85 53.90 32.61
C ILE A 448 37.02 54.20 34.10
N ILE A 449 37.07 53.16 34.94
CA ILE A 449 37.19 53.31 36.40
C ILE A 449 38.53 53.95 36.78
N ILE A 450 39.62 53.56 36.11
CA ILE A 450 40.96 54.11 36.32
C ILE A 450 40.99 55.60 35.94
N GLU A 451 40.45 55.97 34.77
CA GLU A 451 40.40 57.36 34.30
C GLU A 451 39.49 58.26 35.13
N ALA A 452 38.45 57.69 35.75
CA ALA A 452 37.54 58.42 36.62
C ALA A 452 38.08 58.63 38.05
N GLU A 453 39.34 58.23 38.32
CA GLU A 453 40.02 58.31 39.63
C GLU A 453 39.25 57.64 40.80
N PHE A 454 38.37 56.68 40.51
CA PHE A 454 37.51 56.07 41.53
C PHE A 454 38.25 55.12 42.49
N PHE A 455 39.42 54.59 42.10
CA PHE A 455 40.28 53.73 42.93
C PHE A 455 41.77 53.96 42.63
N PRO A 456 42.66 53.94 43.64
CA PRO A 456 44.10 54.00 43.41
C PRO A 456 44.61 52.69 42.74
N MET A 457 45.59 52.84 41.83
CA MET A 457 46.11 51.79 40.93
C MET A 457 46.69 50.55 41.66
N ASP A 458 47.07 50.69 42.92
CA ASP A 458 47.61 49.65 43.80
C ASP A 458 46.57 48.56 44.14
N VAL A 459 45.31 48.92 44.34
CA VAL A 459 44.22 47.96 44.64
C VAL A 459 43.87 47.10 43.42
N ILE A 460 43.89 47.71 42.22
CA ILE A 460 43.53 47.04 40.96
C ILE A 460 44.63 46.03 40.55
N ILE A 461 45.91 46.39 40.68
CA ILE A 461 47.04 45.50 40.32
C ILE A 461 47.06 44.25 41.22
N SER A 462 46.74 44.37 42.51
CA SER A 462 46.67 43.22 43.42
C SER A 462 45.56 42.23 43.03
N SER A 463 44.36 42.75 42.74
CA SER A 463 43.19 41.93 42.35
C SER A 463 43.39 41.24 40.99
N ILE A 464 44.06 41.89 40.04
CA ILE A 464 44.40 41.27 38.73
C ILE A 464 45.48 40.20 38.90
N SER A 465 46.46 40.40 39.79
CA SER A 465 47.48 39.39 40.07
C SER A 465 46.87 38.10 40.62
N ASP A 466 45.88 38.22 41.51
CA ASP A 466 45.13 37.08 42.06
C ASP A 466 44.26 36.41 40.99
N LEU A 467 43.62 37.19 40.11
CA LEU A 467 42.80 36.66 39.01
C LEU A 467 43.65 35.94 37.95
N ILE A 468 44.84 36.45 37.61
CA ILE A 468 45.78 35.83 36.67
C ILE A 468 46.34 34.52 37.25
N VAL A 469 46.61 34.45 38.56
CA VAL A 469 47.02 33.19 39.22
C VAL A 469 45.90 32.15 39.13
N ILE A 470 44.64 32.55 39.35
CA ILE A 470 43.47 31.65 39.20
C ILE A 470 43.26 31.21 37.74
N PHE A 471 43.43 32.12 36.77
CA PHE A 471 43.27 31.80 35.35
C PHE A 471 44.40 30.91 34.83
N ARG A 472 45.64 31.11 35.29
CA ARG A 472 46.80 30.26 34.99
C ARG A 472 46.61 28.83 35.55
N MET A 473 45.93 28.69 36.69
CA MET A 473 45.57 27.38 37.26
C MET A 473 44.48 26.66 36.47
N ARG A 474 43.53 27.38 35.85
CA ARG A 474 42.48 26.80 34.99
C ARG A 474 42.90 26.54 33.54
N PHE A 475 43.81 27.35 32.98
CA PHE A 475 44.32 27.17 31.61
C PHE A 475 45.19 25.91 31.48
N TYR A 476 45.94 25.54 32.53
CA TYR A 476 46.69 24.27 32.57
C TYR A 476 45.79 23.02 32.65
N LEU A 477 44.56 23.15 33.17
CA LEU A 477 43.58 22.06 33.20
C LEU A 477 42.79 21.90 31.88
N PHE A 478 42.86 22.87 30.97
CA PHE A 478 42.11 22.83 29.71
C PHE A 478 42.91 22.28 28.51
N ILE A 479 44.25 22.19 28.62
CA ILE A 479 45.14 21.70 27.55
C ILE A 479 45.49 20.20 27.68
N ILE A 480 45.14 19.54 28.79
CA ILE A 480 45.40 18.11 29.01
C ILE A 480 44.07 17.33 28.96
N PRO A 481 43.47 17.17 27.77
CA PRO A 481 43.18 15.80 27.35
C PRO A 481 43.32 15.58 25.83
N TYR A 482 44.29 16.22 25.17
CA TYR A 482 44.69 15.86 23.80
C TYR A 482 46.22 15.92 23.64
N VAL A 483 46.88 14.95 24.26
CA VAL A 483 48.11 14.31 23.73
C VAL A 483 47.87 12.81 23.76
#